data_AF-F1A1H5-F1
#
_entry.id   AF-F1A1H5-F1
#
_cell.length_a   1.000
_cell.length_b   1.000
_cell.length_c   1.000
_cell.angle_alpha   90.00
_cell.angle_beta   90.00
_cell.angle_gamma   90.00
#
_symmetry.space_group_name_H-M   'P 1'
#
loop_
_entity.id
_entity.type
_entity.pdbx_description
1 polymer ?
#
loop_
_entity_poly.entity_id
_entity_poly.type
_entity_poly.pdbx_seq_one_letter_code
_entity_poly.pdbx_strand_id
1 'polypeptide(L)'
;MKVILSLVLILSIIFGLSQSQQIWDYCSDNNNALFDIQTLTATPNPPIIGKPVVVNLNGNLESDVTAGSSTFSLQYYIAGAWRNLPTFTNDVCSIVSCPVKAGPFQFNTTINVPIITPPGQYRGSLQLVDQSQQNIACLVFNTTMGYSFDY
;
A
#
# COMPACT_ATOMS: atom_id res chain seq x y z
N MET A 1 38.25 27.33 -14.21
CA MET A 1 37.20 26.59 -14.94
C MET A 1 37.11 25.11 -14.57
N LYS A 2 38.22 24.36 -14.48
CA LYS A 2 38.23 22.93 -14.07
C LYS A 2 37.62 22.67 -12.68
N VAL A 3 37.96 23.48 -11.67
CA VAL A 3 37.47 23.29 -10.28
C VAL A 3 35.95 23.49 -10.16
N ILE A 4 35.39 24.45 -10.90
CA ILE A 4 33.93 24.72 -10.91
C ILE A 4 33.20 23.57 -11.62
N LEU A 5 33.77 23.06 -12.73
CA LEU A 5 33.23 21.90 -13.44
C LEU A 5 33.22 20.64 -12.57
N SER A 6 34.27 20.42 -11.77
CA SER A 6 34.35 19.32 -10.81
C SER A 6 33.35 19.45 -9.66
N LEU A 7 33.09 20.67 -9.16
CA LEU A 7 32.13 20.90 -8.07
C LEU A 7 30.67 20.65 -8.52
N VAL A 8 30.33 21.03 -9.75
CA VAL A 8 29.00 20.81 -10.33
C VAL A 8 28.74 19.32 -10.60
N LEU A 9 29.77 18.56 -10.98
CA LEU A 9 29.68 17.12 -11.22
C LEU A 9 29.47 16.32 -9.90
N ILE A 10 29.98 16.82 -8.78
CA ILE A 10 29.78 16.20 -7.46
C ILE A 10 28.37 16.48 -6.92
N LEU A 11 27.82 17.67 -7.18
CA LEU A 11 26.49 18.07 -6.71
C LEU A 11 25.35 17.32 -7.41
N SER A 12 25.54 16.88 -8.67
CA SER A 12 24.56 16.10 -9.42
C SER A 12 24.49 14.61 -9.03
N ILE A 13 25.49 14.08 -8.32
CA ILE A 13 25.49 12.68 -7.83
C ILE A 13 24.72 12.54 -6.51
N ILE A 14 24.53 13.63 -5.76
CA ILE A 14 23.83 13.63 -4.45
C ILE A 14 22.31 13.71 -4.59
N PHE A 15 21.78 14.01 -5.78
CA PHE A 15 20.40 13.68 -6.13
C PHE A 15 20.28 12.19 -6.43
N GLY A 16 20.74 11.37 -5.48
CA GLY A 16 20.44 9.95 -5.44
C GLY A 16 18.94 9.82 -5.40
N LEU A 17 18.39 9.22 -6.45
CA LEU A 17 17.00 8.86 -6.60
C LEU A 17 16.47 8.31 -5.27
N SER A 18 15.67 9.11 -4.57
CA SER A 18 14.82 8.61 -3.50
C SER A 18 13.72 7.80 -4.17
N GLN A 19 14.08 6.61 -4.67
CA GLN A 19 13.10 5.62 -5.04
C GLN A 19 12.43 5.23 -3.74
N SER A 20 11.25 5.80 -3.49
CA SER A 20 10.33 5.26 -2.51
C SER A 20 10.18 3.78 -2.84
N GLN A 21 10.83 2.91 -2.06
CA GLN A 21 10.75 1.46 -2.26
C GLN A 21 9.33 1.02 -1.90
N GLN A 22 8.38 1.18 -2.83
CA GLN A 22 6.99 0.81 -2.60
C GLN A 22 6.92 -0.71 -2.35
N ILE A 23 6.31 -1.13 -1.23
CA ILE A 23 6.14 -2.55 -0.87
C ILE A 23 4.92 -3.20 -1.53
N TRP A 24 4.15 -2.41 -2.27
CA TRP A 24 2.87 -2.78 -2.86
C TRP A 24 3.02 -3.00 -4.36
N ASP A 25 2.49 -4.13 -4.83
CA ASP A 25 2.37 -4.49 -6.23
C ASP A 25 0.91 -4.85 -6.56
N TYR A 26 0.57 -4.90 -7.84
CA TYR A 26 -0.73 -5.41 -8.28
C TYR A 26 -0.78 -6.93 -8.20
N CYS A 27 -1.98 -7.47 -7.95
CA CYS A 27 -2.23 -8.90 -8.11
C CYS A 27 -2.10 -9.32 -9.59
N SER A 28 -1.73 -10.58 -9.85
CA SER A 28 -1.58 -11.12 -11.21
C SER A 28 -2.86 -11.07 -12.04
N ASP A 29 -4.01 -11.03 -11.39
CA ASP A 29 -5.36 -10.99 -11.94
C ASP A 29 -6.00 -9.60 -11.90
N ASN A 30 -5.22 -8.53 -11.62
CA ASN A 30 -5.72 -7.14 -11.61
C ASN A 30 -6.06 -6.58 -13.02
N ASN A 31 -6.36 -7.45 -13.99
CA ASN A 31 -6.77 -7.06 -15.33
C ASN A 31 -8.18 -6.43 -15.26
N ASN A 32 -8.38 -5.30 -15.95
CA ASN A 32 -9.66 -4.58 -16.01
C ASN A 32 -10.18 -4.11 -14.62
N ALA A 33 -9.28 -3.75 -13.72
CA ALA A 33 -9.64 -3.13 -12.45
C ALA A 33 -10.29 -1.76 -12.68
N LEU A 34 -11.36 -1.44 -11.96
CA LEU A 34 -12.08 -0.17 -12.10
C LEU A 34 -11.28 1.03 -11.60
N PHE A 35 -10.28 0.84 -10.75
CA PHE A 35 -9.50 1.92 -10.17
C PHE A 35 -8.06 1.91 -10.69
N ASP A 36 -7.74 2.90 -11.52
CA ASP A 36 -6.39 3.16 -12.01
C ASP A 36 -5.60 3.94 -10.95
N ILE A 37 -4.74 3.24 -10.21
CA ILE A 37 -3.94 3.83 -9.14
C ILE A 37 -2.75 4.56 -9.74
N GLN A 38 -2.73 5.88 -9.60
CA GLN A 38 -1.65 6.74 -10.05
C GLN A 38 -0.55 6.88 -8.99
N THR A 39 -0.92 6.85 -7.71
CA THR A 39 0.03 6.98 -6.60
C THR A 39 -0.46 6.18 -5.40
N LEU A 40 0.44 5.38 -4.84
CA LEU A 40 0.22 4.67 -3.58
C LEU A 40 1.47 4.82 -2.70
N THR A 41 1.34 5.56 -1.61
CA THR A 41 2.42 5.72 -0.63
C THR A 41 1.98 5.17 0.71
N ALA A 42 2.90 4.53 1.41
CA ALA A 42 2.77 4.17 2.82
C ALA A 42 3.97 4.77 3.55
N THR A 43 3.79 5.39 4.70
CA THR A 43 4.90 6.00 5.46
C THR A 43 4.68 5.80 6.96
N PRO A 44 5.64 5.19 7.69
CA PRO A 44 6.96 4.75 7.24
C PRO A 44 6.89 3.53 6.31
N ASN A 45 7.94 3.35 5.51
CA ASN A 45 8.10 2.22 4.60
C ASN A 45 9.54 1.68 4.70
N PRO A 46 9.75 0.46 5.23
CA PRO A 46 8.73 -0.49 5.70
C PRO A 46 7.93 0.03 6.91
N PRO A 47 6.69 -0.44 7.12
CA PRO A 47 5.92 -0.16 8.33
C PRO A 47 6.68 -0.50 9.61
N ILE A 48 6.55 0.35 10.62
CA ILE A 48 7.22 0.19 11.92
C ILE A 48 6.20 -0.21 12.98
N ILE A 49 6.50 -1.27 13.74
CA ILE A 49 5.67 -1.78 14.82
C ILE A 49 5.47 -0.71 15.90
N GLY A 50 4.23 -0.52 16.33
CA GLY A 50 3.86 0.48 17.34
C GLY A 50 3.77 1.91 16.81
N LYS A 51 3.97 2.15 15.50
CA LYS A 51 3.83 3.47 14.88
C LYS A 51 2.66 3.49 13.89
N PRO A 52 1.99 4.64 13.73
CA PRO A 52 1.00 4.83 12.67
C PRO A 52 1.68 4.82 11.30
N VAL A 53 1.01 4.19 10.33
CA VAL A 53 1.36 4.20 8.91
C VAL A 53 0.37 5.10 8.19
N VAL A 54 0.84 6.18 7.59
CA VAL A 54 0.03 7.05 6.73
C VAL A 54 0.04 6.46 5.32
N VAL A 55 -1.15 6.16 4.81
CA VAL A 55 -1.36 5.67 3.45
C VAL A 55 -2.03 6.78 2.64
N ASN A 56 -1.43 7.15 1.51
CA ASN A 56 -2.05 8.04 0.53
C ASN A 56 -2.20 7.30 -0.78
N LEU A 57 -3.42 7.25 -1.27
CA LEU A 57 -3.83 6.60 -2.50
C LEU A 57 -4.52 7.64 -3.38
N ASN A 58 -4.05 7.79 -4.61
CA ASN A 58 -4.68 8.66 -5.61
C ASN A 58 -4.78 7.91 -6.93
N GLY A 59 -5.88 8.14 -7.65
CA GLY A 59 -6.14 7.48 -8.92
C GLY A 59 -7.42 7.96 -9.58
N ASN A 60 -7.84 7.23 -10.59
CA ASN A 60 -9.08 7.49 -11.31
C ASN A 60 -9.98 6.25 -11.33
N LEU A 61 -11.24 6.42 -10.95
CA LEU A 61 -12.25 5.37 -10.94
C LEU A 61 -13.06 5.41 -12.24
N GLU A 62 -13.19 4.26 -12.91
CA GLU A 62 -13.87 4.15 -14.21
C GLU A 62 -15.40 4.17 -14.11
N SER A 63 -15.96 3.76 -12.98
CA SER A 63 -17.42 3.65 -12.77
C SER A 63 -17.83 4.01 -11.34
N ASP A 64 -19.13 4.27 -11.15
CA ASP A 64 -19.66 4.53 -9.81
C ASP A 64 -19.62 3.27 -8.93
N VAL A 65 -19.08 3.40 -7.72
CA VAL A 65 -19.11 2.37 -6.68
C VAL A 65 -20.18 2.73 -5.66
N THR A 66 -21.24 1.92 -5.60
CA THR A 66 -22.42 2.18 -4.75
C THR A 66 -22.51 1.22 -3.57
N ALA A 67 -21.88 0.05 -3.69
CA ALA A 67 -21.66 -0.94 -2.65
C ALA A 67 -20.42 -1.77 -3.02
N GLY A 68 -19.96 -2.63 -2.12
CA GLY A 68 -18.84 -3.51 -2.44
C GLY A 68 -18.28 -4.22 -1.21
N SER A 69 -17.26 -5.05 -1.43
CA SER A 69 -16.53 -5.69 -0.34
C SER A 69 -15.03 -5.48 -0.46
N SER A 70 -14.39 -5.32 0.70
CA SER A 70 -12.95 -5.27 0.88
C SER A 70 -12.52 -6.52 1.63
N THR A 71 -11.56 -7.26 1.10
CA THR A 71 -10.97 -8.43 1.75
C THR A 71 -9.47 -8.24 1.90
N PHE A 72 -9.00 -8.20 3.14
CA PHE A 72 -7.59 -8.07 3.49
C PHE A 72 -7.09 -9.36 4.12
N SER A 73 -6.09 -9.99 3.49
CA SER A 73 -5.50 -11.25 3.93
C SER A 73 -4.03 -11.07 4.26
N LEU A 74 -3.58 -11.61 5.40
CA LEU A 74 -2.19 -11.55 5.83
C LEU A 74 -1.60 -12.94 6.05
N GLN A 75 -0.30 -13.03 5.84
CA GLN A 75 0.53 -14.15 6.24
C GLN A 75 1.76 -13.67 6.99
N TYR A 76 2.14 -14.41 8.02
CA TYR A 76 3.37 -14.21 8.80
C TYR A 76 4.30 -15.40 8.61
N TYR A 77 5.59 -15.12 8.40
CA TYR A 77 6.60 -16.17 8.27
C TYR A 77 7.13 -16.57 9.64
N ILE A 78 6.89 -17.83 10.04
CA ILE A 78 7.33 -18.37 11.32
C ILE A 78 7.74 -19.83 11.17
N ALA A 79 8.82 -20.23 11.85
CA ALA A 79 9.31 -21.60 11.87
C ALA A 79 9.48 -22.23 10.47
N GLY A 80 10.02 -21.45 9.52
CA GLY A 80 10.34 -21.93 8.17
C GLY A 80 9.18 -21.92 7.18
N ALA A 81 7.98 -21.45 7.56
CA ALA A 81 6.81 -21.48 6.69
C ALA A 81 5.86 -20.29 6.90
N TRP A 82 5.07 -19.99 5.88
CA TRP A 82 4.01 -18.98 5.95
C TRP A 82 2.80 -19.51 6.72
N ARG A 83 2.21 -18.65 7.55
CA ARG A 83 0.98 -18.92 8.31
C ARG A 83 -0.05 -17.83 8.03
N ASN A 84 -1.26 -18.24 7.68
CA ASN A 84 -2.38 -17.32 7.51
C ASN A 84 -2.74 -16.69 8.86
N LEU A 85 -2.85 -15.36 8.86
CA LEU A 85 -3.50 -14.61 9.91
C LEU A 85 -5.00 -14.47 9.57
N PRO A 86 -5.85 -13.98 10.50
CA PRO A 86 -7.25 -13.71 10.20
C PRO A 86 -7.41 -12.84 8.95
N THR A 87 -8.34 -13.24 8.09
CA THR A 87 -8.79 -12.43 6.97
C THR A 87 -9.83 -11.43 7.47
N PHE A 88 -9.69 -10.17 7.07
CA PHE A 88 -10.64 -9.12 7.42
C PHE A 88 -11.48 -8.78 6.20
N THR A 89 -12.79 -8.96 6.31
CA THR A 89 -13.74 -8.60 5.27
C THR A 89 -14.65 -7.49 5.77
N ASN A 90 -14.74 -6.40 5.01
CA ASN A 90 -15.56 -5.23 5.34
C ASN A 90 -16.36 -4.77 4.12
N ASP A 91 -17.43 -4.01 4.35
CA ASP A 91 -18.11 -3.27 3.29
C ASP A 91 -17.23 -2.10 2.83
N VAL A 92 -17.07 -1.90 1.52
CA VAL A 92 -16.32 -0.75 0.98
C VAL A 92 -16.89 0.57 1.50
N CYS A 93 -18.21 0.68 1.58
CA CYS A 93 -18.93 1.86 2.04
C CYS A 93 -18.85 2.09 3.56
N SER A 94 -18.27 1.16 4.32
CA SER A 94 -17.88 1.40 5.71
C SER A 94 -16.50 2.08 5.84
N ILE A 95 -15.71 2.06 4.76
CA ILE A 95 -14.35 2.62 4.70
C ILE A 95 -14.38 3.98 3.99
N VAL A 96 -15.19 4.11 2.94
CA VAL A 96 -15.34 5.33 2.14
C VAL A 96 -16.82 5.75 2.05
N SER A 97 -17.09 7.04 1.86
CA SER A 97 -18.47 7.51 1.71
C SER A 97 -19.02 7.16 0.33
N CYS A 98 -20.05 6.31 0.29
CA CYS A 98 -20.75 5.92 -0.92
C CYS A 98 -21.96 6.84 -1.23
N PRO A 99 -22.35 6.99 -2.51
CA PRO A 99 -21.68 6.43 -3.68
C PRO A 99 -20.39 7.18 -4.02
N VAL A 100 -19.32 6.44 -4.33
CA VAL A 100 -18.09 7.00 -4.90
C VAL A 100 -18.33 7.16 -6.40
N LYS A 101 -18.24 8.40 -6.90
CA LYS A 101 -18.48 8.69 -8.30
C LYS A 101 -17.27 8.38 -9.16
N ALA A 102 -17.53 8.00 -10.41
CA ALA A 102 -16.47 7.86 -11.42
C ALA A 102 -15.66 9.17 -11.56
N GLY A 103 -14.37 9.03 -11.84
CA GLY A 103 -13.42 10.14 -11.96
C GLY A 103 -12.31 10.10 -10.90
N PRO A 104 -11.61 11.24 -10.70
CA PRO A 104 -10.49 11.32 -9.77
C PRO A 104 -10.92 11.02 -8.33
N PHE A 105 -10.19 10.11 -7.68
CA PHE A 105 -10.45 9.69 -6.32
C PHE A 105 -9.17 9.68 -5.49
N GLN A 106 -9.27 10.23 -4.28
CA GLN A 106 -8.19 10.29 -3.31
C GLN A 106 -8.64 9.69 -1.99
N PHE A 107 -7.78 8.84 -1.42
CA PHE A 107 -8.01 8.20 -0.15
C PHE A 107 -6.75 8.30 0.72
N ASN A 108 -6.87 9.02 1.82
CA ASN A 108 -5.80 9.20 2.79
C ASN A 108 -6.26 8.63 4.12
N THR A 109 -5.51 7.68 4.66
CA THR A 109 -5.85 7.04 5.94
C THR A 109 -4.60 6.79 6.77
N THR A 110 -4.82 6.62 8.08
CA THR A 110 -3.78 6.22 9.01
C THR A 110 -4.10 4.85 9.58
N ILE A 111 -3.19 3.90 9.37
CA ILE A 111 -3.31 2.54 9.86
C ILE A 111 -2.38 2.38 11.07
N ASN A 112 -2.93 2.00 12.22
CA ASN A 112 -2.13 1.75 13.40
C ASN A 112 -1.60 0.30 13.38
N VAL A 113 -0.27 0.13 13.46
CA VAL A 113 0.35 -1.18 13.67
C VAL A 113 0.51 -1.38 15.19
N PRO A 114 -0.23 -2.32 15.82
CA PRO A 114 -0.17 -2.49 17.27
C PRO A 114 1.24 -2.85 17.77
N ILE A 115 1.60 -2.39 18.96
CA ILE A 115 2.93 -2.67 19.56
C ILE A 115 3.13 -4.17 19.87
N ILE A 116 2.05 -4.93 19.97
CA ILE A 116 2.09 -6.38 20.19
C ILE A 116 2.33 -7.19 18.90
N THR A 117 2.45 -6.52 17.75
CA THR A 117 2.74 -7.18 16.47
C THR A 117 4.13 -7.82 16.51
N PRO A 118 4.27 -9.12 16.22
CA PRO A 118 5.58 -9.76 16.19
C PRO A 118 6.51 -9.18 15.11
N PRO A 119 7.81 -9.01 15.36
CA PRO A 119 8.75 -8.67 14.29
C PRO A 119 8.92 -9.84 13.31
N GLY A 120 9.23 -9.53 12.05
CA GLY A 120 9.52 -10.52 11.02
C GLY A 120 8.91 -10.21 9.66
N GLN A 121 8.81 -11.23 8.82
CA GLN A 121 8.33 -11.09 7.44
C GLN A 121 6.82 -11.27 7.35
N TYR A 122 6.20 -10.37 6.62
CA TYR A 122 4.77 -10.34 6.36
C TYR A 122 4.51 -10.19 4.89
N ARG A 123 3.50 -10.90 4.41
CA ARG A 123 2.93 -10.66 3.09
C ARG A 123 1.42 -10.67 3.17
N GLY A 124 0.77 -10.04 2.21
CA GLY A 124 -0.67 -10.02 2.21
C GLY A 124 -1.24 -9.54 0.89
N SER A 125 -2.57 -9.54 0.84
CA SER A 125 -3.33 -9.02 -0.28
C SER A 125 -4.52 -8.20 0.21
N LEU A 126 -4.88 -7.19 -0.57
CA LEU A 126 -6.09 -6.40 -0.45
C LEU A 126 -6.87 -6.54 -1.76
N GLN A 127 -8.05 -7.14 -1.70
CA GLN A 127 -8.97 -7.25 -2.82
C GLN A 127 -10.20 -6.37 -2.55
N LEU A 128 -10.55 -5.53 -3.51
CA LEU A 128 -11.76 -4.70 -3.48
C LEU A 128 -12.63 -5.08 -4.67
N VAL A 129 -13.92 -5.28 -4.44
CA VAL A 129 -14.92 -5.52 -5.51
C VAL A 129 -16.14 -4.62 -5.31
N ASP A 130 -16.78 -4.20 -6.40
CA ASP A 130 -17.94 -3.33 -6.41
C ASP A 130 -19.27 -4.10 -6.20
N GLN A 131 -20.40 -3.40 -6.35
CA GLN A 131 -21.75 -3.96 -6.27
C GLN A 131 -22.02 -5.10 -7.27
N SER A 132 -21.25 -5.17 -8.36
CA SER A 132 -21.37 -6.15 -9.43
C SER A 132 -20.35 -7.28 -9.31
N GLN A 133 -19.58 -7.33 -8.21
CA GLN A 133 -18.41 -8.19 -8.02
C GLN A 133 -17.27 -7.92 -9.04
N GLN A 134 -17.27 -6.76 -9.69
CA GLN A 134 -16.18 -6.34 -10.55
C GLN A 134 -15.00 -5.87 -9.68
N ASN A 135 -13.79 -6.25 -10.08
CA ASN A 135 -12.56 -5.85 -9.39
C ASN A 135 -12.43 -4.31 -9.41
N ILE A 136 -12.38 -3.70 -8.22
CA ILE A 136 -12.04 -2.29 -8.06
C ILE A 136 -10.52 -2.14 -8.10
N ALA A 137 -9.84 -2.87 -7.22
CA ALA A 137 -8.38 -2.96 -7.17
C ALA A 137 -7.97 -4.22 -6.41
N CYS A 138 -6.87 -4.83 -6.83
CA CYS A 138 -6.20 -5.88 -6.11
C CYS A 138 -4.72 -5.55 -5.94
N LEU A 139 -4.28 -5.49 -4.69
CA LEU A 139 -2.91 -5.20 -4.30
C LEU A 139 -2.33 -6.34 -3.46
N VAL A 140 -1.06 -6.64 -3.66
CA VAL A 140 -0.26 -7.51 -2.79
C VAL A 140 0.88 -6.72 -2.17
N PHE A 141 1.35 -7.16 -1.02
CA PHE A 141 2.58 -6.63 -0.43
C PHE A 141 3.44 -7.72 0.15
N ASN A 142 4.74 -7.44 0.24
CA ASN A 142 5.70 -8.23 0.99
C ASN A 142 6.67 -7.27 1.68
N THR A 143 6.79 -7.40 3.00
CA THR A 143 7.62 -6.50 3.80
C THR A 143 8.17 -7.20 5.05
N THR A 144 9.23 -6.62 5.60
CA THR A 144 9.77 -7.02 6.92
C THR A 144 9.49 -5.90 7.89
N MET A 145 8.76 -6.20 8.97
CA MET A 145 8.43 -5.23 10.01
C MET A 145 9.31 -5.45 11.24
N GLY A 146 9.80 -4.34 11.79
CA GLY A 146 10.53 -4.26 13.05
C GLY A 146 10.07 -3.07 13.89
N TYR A 147 10.66 -2.91 15.06
CA TYR A 147 10.50 -1.74 15.91
C TYR A 147 11.41 -0.59 15.42
N SER A 148 11.20 0.61 15.94
CA SER A 148 11.98 1.78 15.51
C SER A 148 13.47 1.72 15.85
N PHE A 149 13.89 0.87 16.78
CA PHE A 149 15.30 0.68 17.13
C PHE A 149 15.98 -0.37 16.25
N ASP A 150 15.23 -1.05 15.38
CA ASP A 150 15.76 -2.01 14.42
C ASP A 150 16.24 -1.33 13.11
N TYR A 151 16.05 -0.01 12.97
CA TYR A 151 16.40 0.81 11.80
C TYR A 151 17.25 2.04 12.16
#